data_AF-A0A9J6EL67-F1
#
_entry.id   AF-A0A9J6EL67-F1
#
_cell.length_a   1.000
_cell.length_b   1.000
_cell.length_c   1.000
_cell.angle_alpha   90.00
_cell.angle_beta   90.00
_cell.angle_gamma   90.00
#
_symmetry.space_group_name_H-M   'P 1'
#
loop_
_entity.id
_entity.type
_entity.pdbx_description
1 polymer ?
#
loop_
_entity_poly.entity_id
_entity_poly.type
_entity_poly.pdbx_seq_one_letter_code
_entity_poly.pdbx_strand_id
1 'polypeptide(L)'
;MLLIGSGDFRQHVTKQWGESIAVAKYDALSVPSGSSYGGDPRDSRLDESNKGHQLLRKMGWGGAGLGASEQGIQDPIHPGDVRDRQDLYKGVGINLHDPYENFRKSKGQAFINRMKARTEDVK
;
A
#
# COMPACT_ATOMS: atom_id res chain seq x y z
N MET A 1 16.65 -12.76 -71.77
CA MET A 1 15.60 -11.78 -71.44
C MET A 1 15.32 -11.91 -69.95
N LEU A 2 15.88 -11.00 -69.15
CA LEU A 2 15.78 -10.96 -67.68
C LEU A 2 14.58 -10.08 -67.29
N LEU A 3 13.69 -10.57 -66.42
CA LEU A 3 12.71 -9.74 -65.72
C LEU A 3 12.65 -10.23 -64.27
N ILE A 4 13.51 -9.65 -63.42
CA ILE A 4 13.49 -9.83 -61.98
C ILE A 4 12.54 -8.77 -61.43
N GLY A 5 11.43 -9.20 -60.84
CA GLY A 5 10.47 -8.31 -60.18
C GLY A 5 11.07 -7.67 -58.93
N SER A 6 11.28 -6.36 -58.99
CA SER A 6 11.74 -5.52 -57.88
C SER A 6 10.61 -5.35 -56.84
N GLY A 7 10.48 -6.33 -55.94
CA GLY A 7 9.65 -6.23 -54.73
C GLY A 7 10.42 -5.56 -53.59
N ASP A 8 9.92 -4.41 -53.15
CA ASP A 8 10.51 -3.44 -52.23
C ASP A 8 10.71 -3.99 -50.79
N PHE A 9 11.76 -4.79 -50.57
CA PHE A 9 12.18 -5.29 -49.23
C PHE A 9 12.36 -4.16 -48.21
N ARG A 10 12.70 -2.95 -48.68
CA ARG A 10 12.90 -1.75 -47.86
C ARG A 10 11.60 -1.20 -47.25
N GLN A 11 10.42 -1.55 -47.79
CA GLN A 11 9.14 -1.13 -47.23
C GLN A 11 8.62 -2.05 -46.12
N HIS A 12 9.08 -3.30 -46.05
CA HIS A 12 8.66 -4.25 -45.02
C HIS A 12 9.33 -3.95 -43.67
N VAL A 13 10.63 -3.62 -43.68
CA VAL A 13 11.42 -3.35 -42.47
C VAL A 13 10.98 -2.06 -41.77
N THR A 14 10.63 -1.02 -42.53
CA THR A 14 10.21 0.28 -41.97
C THR A 14 8.81 0.25 -41.38
N LYS A 15 7.90 -0.59 -41.92
CA LYS A 15 6.59 -0.81 -41.31
C LYS A 15 6.69 -1.56 -39.98
N GLN A 16 7.50 -2.61 -39.91
CA GLN A 16 7.69 -3.39 -38.69
C GLN A 16 8.33 -2.56 -37.55
N TRP A 17 9.27 -1.67 -37.89
CA TRP A 17 9.87 -0.74 -36.91
C TRP A 17 8.89 0.32 -36.42
N GLY A 18 8.03 0.86 -37.29
CA GLY A 18 7.02 1.85 -36.93
C GLY A 18 5.92 1.28 -36.02
N GLU A 19 5.44 0.07 -36.30
CA GLU A 19 4.41 -0.62 -35.52
C GLU A 19 4.92 -0.98 -34.11
N SER A 20 6.19 -1.41 -34.00
CA SER A 20 6.81 -1.74 -32.70
C SER A 20 6.93 -0.51 -31.78
N ILE A 21 7.23 0.66 -32.35
CA ILE A 21 7.29 1.93 -31.60
C ILE A 21 5.89 2.40 -31.19
N ALA A 22 4.87 2.18 -32.02
CA ALA A 22 3.50 2.52 -31.68
C ALA A 22 2.97 1.66 -30.53
N VAL A 23 3.17 0.34 -30.56
CA VAL A 23 2.76 -0.60 -29.50
C VAL A 23 3.40 -0.24 -28.16
N ALA A 24 4.70 0.09 -28.13
CA ALA A 24 5.39 0.48 -26.90
C ALA A 24 4.86 1.79 -26.28
N LYS A 25 4.35 2.73 -27.09
CA LYS A 25 3.77 3.99 -26.60
C LYS A 25 2.37 3.81 -26.00
N TYR A 26 1.60 2.83 -26.49
CA TYR A 26 0.28 2.51 -25.96
C TYR A 26 0.35 1.65 -24.69
N ASP A 27 1.36 0.77 -24.54
CA ASP A 27 1.61 0.03 -23.29
C ASP A 27 1.97 0.96 -22.12
N ALA A 28 2.72 2.04 -22.38
CA ALA A 28 3.11 3.03 -21.38
C ALA A 28 1.96 3.92 -20.88
N LEU A 29 0.78 3.86 -21.53
CA LEU A 29 -0.44 4.56 -21.10
C LEU A 29 -1.40 3.66 -20.33
N SER A 30 -1.08 2.37 -20.18
CA SER A 30 -1.73 1.56 -19.16
C SER A 30 -1.19 2.01 -17.81
N VAL A 31 -2.06 2.62 -16.99
CA VAL A 31 -1.78 2.78 -15.56
C VAL A 31 -1.46 1.38 -15.07
N PRO A 32 -0.26 1.11 -14.50
CA PRO A 32 -0.05 -0.15 -13.83
C PRO A 32 -1.11 -0.16 -12.73
N SER A 33 -2.13 -1.01 -12.89
CA SER A 33 -3.04 -1.34 -11.81
C SER A 33 -2.13 -1.64 -10.63
N GLY A 34 -2.13 -0.74 -9.66
CA GLY A 34 -1.13 -0.71 -8.60
C GLY A 34 -0.94 -2.12 -8.12
N SER A 35 0.31 -2.58 -8.12
CA SER A 35 0.69 -3.79 -7.41
C SER A 35 -0.02 -3.71 -6.06
N SER A 36 -1.04 -4.55 -5.88
CA SER A 36 -1.81 -4.60 -4.66
C SER A 36 -0.89 -5.21 -3.62
N TYR A 37 -0.02 -4.38 -3.05
CA TYR A 37 0.47 -4.53 -1.69
C TYR A 37 -0.67 -4.19 -0.71
N GLY A 38 -1.92 -4.51 -1.07
CA GLY A 38 -3.13 -4.25 -0.29
C GLY A 38 -3.52 -5.43 0.59
N GLY A 39 -2.73 -6.51 0.61
CA GLY A 39 -2.75 -7.46 1.71
C GLY A 39 -1.92 -6.88 2.84
N ASP A 40 -2.41 -6.96 4.08
CA ASP A 40 -1.57 -6.72 5.23
C ASP A 40 -0.32 -7.62 5.08
N PRO A 41 0.91 -7.07 5.06
CA PRO A 41 2.12 -7.91 4.98
C PRO A 41 2.22 -8.90 6.14
N ARG A 42 1.36 -8.77 7.17
CA ARG A 42 1.17 -9.73 8.27
C ARG A 42 0.44 -11.02 7.86
N ASP A 43 -0.42 -10.98 6.85
CA ASP A 43 -1.20 -12.16 6.41
C ASP A 43 -0.49 -13.00 5.34
N SER A 44 0.58 -12.46 4.76
CA SER A 44 1.32 -13.12 3.71
C SER A 44 2.42 -13.98 4.32
N ARG A 45 2.24 -15.31 4.34
CA ARG A 45 3.35 -16.23 4.66
C ARG A 45 4.54 -15.90 3.75
N LEU A 46 5.75 -16.02 4.27
CA LEU A 46 6.98 -15.84 3.48
C LEU A 46 6.96 -16.78 2.27
N ASP A 47 6.91 -16.22 1.07
CA ASP A 47 6.85 -16.98 -0.18
C ASP A 47 8.17 -17.72 -0.48
N GLU A 48 8.13 -18.77 -1.31
CA GLU A 48 9.31 -19.56 -1.68
C GLU A 48 10.28 -18.82 -2.62
N SER A 49 9.81 -17.78 -3.30
CA SER A 49 10.65 -16.93 -4.16
C SER A 49 11.58 -16.01 -3.36
N ASN A 50 11.23 -15.78 -2.08
CA ASN A 50 11.93 -14.91 -1.17
C ASN A 50 13.27 -15.53 -0.76
N LYS A 51 14.36 -14.78 -0.93
CA LYS A 51 15.70 -15.22 -0.55
C LYS A 51 15.79 -15.57 0.94
N GLY A 52 15.10 -14.82 1.80
CA GLY A 52 15.03 -15.09 3.24
C GLY A 52 14.37 -16.44 3.54
N HIS A 53 13.27 -16.77 2.86
CA HIS A 53 12.63 -18.09 2.96
C HIS A 53 13.60 -19.20 2.56
N GLN A 54 14.26 -19.07 1.41
CA GLN A 54 15.21 -20.07 0.91
C GLN A 54 16.39 -20.27 1.87
N LEU A 55 16.90 -19.20 2.47
CA LEU A 55 17.96 -19.28 3.47
C LEU A 55 17.48 -19.97 4.74
N LEU A 56 16.29 -19.63 5.26
CA LEU A 56 15.73 -20.29 6.43
C LEU A 56 15.57 -21.80 6.21
N ARG A 57 15.03 -22.21 5.04
CA ARG A 57 14.94 -23.62 4.65
C ARG A 57 16.31 -24.32 4.64
N LYS A 58 17.34 -23.67 4.10
CA LYS A 58 18.72 -24.19 4.09
C LYS A 58 19.32 -24.33 5.49
N MET A 59 18.89 -23.50 6.42
CA MET A 59 19.28 -23.58 7.84
C MET A 59 18.44 -24.59 8.63
N GLY A 60 17.59 -25.37 7.97
CA GLY A 60 16.77 -26.43 8.59
C GLY A 60 15.41 -25.96 9.09
N TRP A 61 14.96 -24.75 8.76
CA TRP A 61 13.65 -24.27 9.18
C TRP A 61 12.52 -24.98 8.42
N GLY A 62 11.58 -25.58 9.15
CA GLY A 62 10.46 -26.36 8.61
C GLY A 62 9.22 -25.55 8.21
N GLY A 63 9.12 -24.29 8.64
CA GLY A 63 7.94 -23.42 8.42
C GLY A 63 7.02 -23.25 9.64
N ALA A 64 7.43 -23.75 10.81
CA ALA A 64 6.81 -23.53 12.11
C ALA A 64 7.52 -22.42 12.91
N GLY A 65 7.24 -22.30 14.20
CA GLY A 65 7.95 -21.41 15.10
C GLY A 65 9.46 -21.69 15.11
N LEU A 66 10.27 -20.66 15.40
CA LEU A 66 11.73 -20.81 15.52
C LEU A 66 12.13 -21.44 16.86
N GLY A 67 13.28 -22.10 16.91
CA GLY A 67 13.84 -22.69 18.12
C GLY A 67 13.87 -24.22 18.10
N ALA A 68 14.58 -24.83 19.05
CA ALA A 68 14.84 -26.28 19.07
C ALA A 68 13.57 -27.13 19.12
N SER A 69 12.51 -26.62 19.74
CA SER A 69 11.21 -27.28 19.86
C SER A 69 10.11 -26.50 19.15
N GLU A 70 10.47 -25.67 18.16
CA GLU A 70 9.55 -24.80 17.41
C GLU A 70 8.70 -23.88 18.29
N GLN A 71 9.20 -23.55 19.50
CA GLN A 71 8.47 -22.81 20.52
C GLN A 71 8.33 -21.31 20.24
N GLY A 72 9.07 -20.82 19.23
CA GLY A 72 9.03 -19.44 18.81
C GLY A 72 7.70 -19.07 18.17
N ILE A 73 7.50 -17.77 18.02
CA ILE A 73 6.30 -17.22 17.41
C ILE A 73 6.30 -17.55 15.91
N GLN A 74 5.21 -18.16 15.42
CA GLN A 74 5.03 -18.50 14.01
C GLN A 74 4.52 -17.29 13.20
N ASP A 75 3.42 -16.70 13.66
CA ASP A 75 2.78 -15.58 12.97
C ASP A 75 3.24 -14.25 13.56
N PRO A 76 3.40 -13.19 12.75
CA PRO A 76 3.82 -11.89 13.25
C PRO A 76 2.93 -11.38 14.39
N ILE A 77 3.56 -10.79 15.41
CA ILE A 77 2.81 -10.22 16.54
C ILE A 77 1.96 -9.04 16.06
N HIS A 78 0.69 -9.00 16.49
CA HIS A 78 -0.16 -7.84 16.24
C HIS A 78 0.38 -6.62 17.02
N PRO A 79 0.73 -5.50 16.35
CA PRO A 79 1.30 -4.31 17.01
C PRO A 79 0.28 -3.53 17.86
N GLY A 80 -0.97 -3.96 17.89
CA GLY A 80 -2.09 -3.22 18.49
C GLY A 80 -2.77 -2.29 17.49
N ASP A 81 -3.91 -1.73 17.88
CA ASP A 81 -4.66 -0.82 17.03
C ASP A 81 -3.98 0.56 16.95
N VAL A 82 -3.96 1.13 15.74
CA VAL A 82 -3.50 2.50 15.54
C VAL A 82 -4.55 3.45 16.12
N ARG A 83 -4.12 4.42 16.93
CA ARG A 83 -5.04 5.42 17.50
C ARG A 83 -5.70 6.26 16.41
N ASP A 84 -6.99 6.54 16.58
CA ASP A 84 -7.71 7.50 15.74
C ASP A 84 -7.10 8.90 15.84
N ARG A 85 -7.29 9.70 14.79
CA ARG A 85 -6.72 11.07 14.71
C ARG A 85 -7.14 11.95 15.90
N GLN A 86 -8.36 11.77 16.40
CA GLN A 86 -8.86 12.52 17.56
C GLN A 86 -8.17 12.10 18.88
N ASP A 87 -7.60 10.91 18.92
CA ASP A 87 -7.00 10.30 20.10
C ASP A 87 -5.47 10.22 20.01
N LEU A 88 -4.88 10.68 18.89
CA LEU A 88 -3.44 10.65 18.63
C LEU A 88 -2.61 11.32 19.74
N TYR A 89 -3.17 12.38 20.34
CA TYR A 89 -2.52 13.15 21.40
C TYR A 89 -3.02 12.77 22.80
N LYS A 90 -3.97 11.83 22.92
CA LYS A 90 -4.39 11.32 24.23
C LYS A 90 -3.31 10.40 24.78
N GLY A 91 -3.06 10.50 26.08
CA GLY A 91 -2.10 9.65 26.78
C GLY A 91 -2.49 8.17 26.75
N VAL A 92 -1.52 7.31 27.05
CA VAL A 92 -1.75 5.88 27.26
C VAL A 92 -2.65 5.68 28.49
N GLY A 93 -3.64 4.78 28.40
CA GLY A 93 -4.53 4.46 29.52
C GLY A 93 -5.68 5.45 29.77
N ILE A 94 -5.84 6.47 28.92
CA ILE A 94 -7.01 7.35 29.00
C ILE A 94 -8.23 6.60 28.47
N ASN A 95 -9.30 6.55 29.26
CA ASN A 95 -10.56 5.95 28.83
C ASN A 95 -11.14 6.76 27.67
N LEU A 96 -11.19 6.16 26.48
CA LEU A 96 -11.81 6.76 25.29
C LEU A 96 -13.32 7.00 25.47
N HIS A 97 -13.96 6.30 26.40
CA HIS A 97 -15.37 6.34 26.70
C HIS A 97 -15.66 6.96 28.09
N ASP A 98 -15.07 8.14 28.36
CA ASP A 98 -15.42 8.93 29.57
C ASP A 98 -16.86 9.47 29.43
N PRO A 99 -17.81 9.11 30.33
CA PRO A 99 -19.19 9.61 30.29
C PRO A 99 -19.32 11.14 30.29
N TYR A 100 -18.30 11.85 30.78
CA TYR A 100 -18.30 13.30 30.92
C TYR A 100 -17.56 14.04 29.80
N GLU A 101 -17.00 13.34 28.81
CA GLU A 101 -16.26 13.98 27.71
C GLU A 101 -17.13 15.00 26.96
N ASN A 102 -18.37 14.63 26.66
CA ASN A 102 -19.35 15.49 25.99
C ASN A 102 -19.75 16.70 26.84
N PHE A 103 -19.86 16.52 28.17
CA PHE A 103 -20.15 17.63 29.07
C PHE A 103 -19.02 18.65 29.07
N ARG A 104 -17.77 18.20 29.21
CA ARG A 104 -16.58 19.07 29.18
C ARG A 104 -16.48 19.82 27.84
N LYS A 105 -16.67 19.13 26.72
CA LYS A 105 -16.71 19.74 25.39
C LYS A 105 -17.82 20.80 25.30
N SER A 106 -19.05 20.48 25.70
CA SER A 106 -20.19 21.40 25.59
C SER A 106 -20.01 22.70 26.40
N LYS A 107 -19.49 22.62 27.62
CA LYS A 107 -19.28 23.79 28.48
C LYS A 107 -18.10 24.66 28.04
N GLY A 108 -17.06 24.06 27.45
CA GLY A 108 -15.91 24.79 26.92
C GLY A 108 -16.19 25.55 25.60
N GLN A 109 -17.22 25.16 24.85
CA GLN A 109 -17.52 25.71 23.52
C GLN A 109 -18.15 27.12 23.54
N ALA A 110 -18.63 27.61 24.69
CA ALA A 110 -19.38 28.87 24.75
C ALA A 110 -18.61 30.09 24.22
N PHE A 111 -17.30 30.15 24.48
CA PHE A 111 -16.44 31.24 23.99
C PHE A 111 -16.08 31.09 22.50
N ILE A 112 -15.74 29.87 22.08
CA ILE A 112 -15.37 29.54 20.69
C ILE A 112 -16.56 29.83 19.75
N ASN A 113 -17.77 29.43 20.15
CA ASN A 113 -18.98 29.68 19.38
C ASN A 113 -19.27 31.17 19.22
N ARG A 114 -19.06 31.97 20.28
CA ARG A 114 -19.20 33.44 20.22
C ARG A 114 -18.18 34.08 19.29
N MET A 115 -16.94 33.56 19.24
CA MET A 115 -15.92 34.04 18.32
C MET A 115 -16.21 33.65 16.86
N LYS A 116 -16.66 32.41 16.63
CA LYS A 116 -17.07 31.94 15.29
C LYS A 116 -18.25 32.72 14.72
N ALA A 117 -19.32 32.91 15.49
CA ALA A 117 -20.50 33.66 15.06
C ALA A 117 -20.14 35.07 14.58
N ARG A 118 -19.32 35.80 15.35
CA ARG A 118 -18.83 37.13 14.95
C ARG A 118 -17.98 37.13 13.68
N THR A 119 -17.37 36.01 13.33
CA THR A 119 -16.52 35.89 12.14
C THR A 119 -17.35 35.56 10.89
N GLU A 120 -18.46 34.82 11.06
CA GLU A 120 -19.38 34.44 9.99
C GLU A 120 -20.27 35.61 9.56
N ASP A 121 -20.63 36.52 10.47
CA ASP A 121 -21.43 37.72 10.17
C ASP A 121 -20.66 38.84 9.43
N VAL A 122 -19.34 38.68 9.24
CA VAL A 122 -18.45 39.69 8.61
C VAL A 122 -18.14 39.33 7.13
N LYS A 123 -18.84 38.35 6.56
CA LYS A 123 -18.66 37.90 5.18
C LYS A 123 -19.90 38.19 4.33
#